data_AF-A0A2I0UYJ6-F1
#
_entry.id   AF-A0A2I0UYJ6-F1
#
_cell.length_a   1.000
_cell.length_b   1.000
_cell.length_c   1.000
_cell.angle_alpha   90.00
_cell.angle_beta   90.00
_cell.angle_gamma   90.00
#
_symmetry.space_group_name_H-M   'P 1'
#
loop_
_entity.id
_entity.type
_entity.pdbx_description
1 polymer ?
#
loop_
_entity_poly.entity_id
_entity_poly.type
_entity_poly.pdbx_seq_one_letter_code
_entity_poly.pdbx_strand_id
1 'polypeptide(L)'
;MKLRKIISLEYVIALIITVFFYGHLDFSWLYFMVFLLLPDITMIGYLLNPKIGAVFYNIGHSFVLPALLLVIDFMMSSSIFLMVALIWLAHIFLDRALGYGLKYEEAFQKTHLQQIT
;
A
#
# COMPACT_ATOMS: atom_id res chain seq x y z
N MET A 1 -0.34 -23.74 -9.71
CA MET A 1 0.13 -22.36 -10.02
C MET A 1 1.46 -22.10 -9.34
N LYS A 2 2.39 -21.33 -9.94
CA LYS A 2 3.61 -20.90 -9.23
C LYS A 2 3.21 -20.02 -8.03
N LEU A 3 3.86 -20.16 -6.88
CA LEU A 3 3.54 -19.43 -5.62
C LEU A 3 3.32 -17.93 -5.84
N ARG A 4 4.20 -17.27 -6.63
CA ARG A 4 4.07 -15.83 -6.95
C ARG A 4 2.75 -15.46 -7.62
N LYS A 5 2.19 -16.34 -8.47
CA LYS A 5 0.88 -16.10 -9.11
C LYS A 5 -0.27 -16.23 -8.11
N ILE A 6 -0.13 -17.08 -7.09
CA ILE A 6 -1.13 -17.21 -6.02
C ILE A 6 -1.12 -15.93 -5.19
N ILE A 7 0.05 -15.49 -4.75
CA ILE A 7 0.23 -14.24 -3.98
C ILE A 7 -0.28 -13.03 -4.78
N SER A 8 0.09 -12.91 -6.05
CA SER A 8 -0.42 -11.85 -6.92
C SER A 8 -1.95 -11.88 -7.01
N LEU A 9 -2.56 -13.05 -7.17
CA LEU A 9 -4.01 -13.20 -7.20
C LEU A 9 -4.68 -12.80 -5.87
N GLU A 10 -4.10 -13.18 -4.73
CA GLU A 10 -4.59 -12.77 -3.40
C GLU A 10 -4.66 -11.23 -3.29
N TYR A 11 -3.61 -10.55 -3.72
CA TYR A 11 -3.55 -9.09 -3.67
C TYR A 11 -4.42 -8.41 -4.73
N VAL A 12 -4.60 -9.00 -5.91
CA VAL A 12 -5.60 -8.53 -6.89
C VAL A 12 -7.01 -8.61 -6.29
N ILE A 13 -7.35 -9.72 -5.63
CA ILE A 13 -8.65 -9.88 -4.99
C ILE A 13 -8.81 -8.86 -3.85
N ALA A 14 -7.79 -8.66 -3.02
CA ALA A 14 -7.81 -7.65 -1.96
C ALA A 14 -7.98 -6.23 -2.50
N LEU A 15 -7.29 -5.89 -3.59
CA LEU A 15 -7.46 -4.62 -4.30
C LEU A 15 -8.90 -4.44 -4.80
N ILE A 16 -9.46 -5.44 -5.50
CA ILE A 16 -10.84 -5.38 -6.01
C ILE A 16 -11.84 -5.16 -4.88
N ILE A 17 -11.70 -5.90 -3.77
CA ILE A 17 -12.57 -5.76 -2.60
C ILE A 17 -12.45 -4.34 -2.01
N THR A 18 -11.23 -3.82 -1.88
CA THR A 18 -10.98 -2.47 -1.34
C THR A 18 -11.62 -1.39 -2.21
N VAL A 19 -11.44 -1.48 -3.53
CA VAL A 19 -12.04 -0.56 -4.51
C VAL A 19 -13.56 -0.66 -4.52
N PHE A 20 -14.11 -1.88 -4.41
CA PHE A 20 -15.55 -2.10 -4.32
C PHE A 20 -16.14 -1.39 -3.09
N PHE A 21 -15.55 -1.58 -1.90
CA PHE A 21 -16.02 -0.90 -0.69
C PHE A 21 -15.84 0.61 -0.76
N TYR A 22 -14.72 1.09 -1.32
CA TYR A 22 -14.51 2.52 -1.53
C TYR A 22 -15.62 3.16 -2.36
N GLY A 23 -16.00 2.51 -3.48
CA GLY A 23 -17.09 2.96 -4.33
C GLY A 23 -18.47 2.82 -3.67
N HIS A 24 -18.70 1.74 -2.92
CA HIS A 24 -19.97 1.52 -2.20
C HIS A 24 -20.22 2.54 -1.08
N LEU A 25 -19.16 3.11 -0.51
CA LEU A 25 -19.22 4.16 0.51
C LEU A 25 -19.36 5.57 -0.09
N ASP A 26 -19.57 5.69 -1.41
CA ASP A 26 -19.75 6.95 -2.14
C ASP A 26 -18.59 7.95 -1.94
N PHE A 27 -17.37 7.44 -1.72
CA PHE A 27 -16.19 8.29 -1.62
C PHE A 27 -15.76 8.85 -2.98
N SER A 28 -15.10 10.02 -2.94
CA SER A 28 -14.71 10.75 -4.15
C SER A 28 -13.61 10.04 -4.94
N TRP A 29 -13.93 9.54 -6.14
CA TRP A 29 -12.95 8.98 -7.06
C TRP A 29 -11.80 9.95 -7.41
N LEU A 30 -12.03 11.26 -7.34
CA LEU A 30 -10.94 12.23 -7.52
C LEU A 30 -9.89 12.10 -6.41
N TYR A 31 -10.31 12.00 -5.14
CA TYR A 31 -9.38 11.78 -4.04
C TYR A 31 -8.72 10.41 -4.14
N PHE A 32 -9.46 9.38 -4.54
CA PHE A 32 -8.86 8.07 -4.80
C PHE A 32 -7.70 8.17 -5.79
N MET A 33 -7.95 8.73 -6.98
CA MET A 33 -6.94 8.78 -8.05
C MET A 33 -5.76 9.68 -7.69
N VAL A 34 -6.00 10.82 -7.05
CA VAL A 34 -4.94 11.77 -6.66
C VAL A 34 -4.06 11.21 -5.55
N PHE A 35 -4.65 10.57 -4.54
CA PHE A 35 -3.92 10.10 -3.36
C PHE A 35 -3.45 8.65 -3.46
N LEU A 36 -3.86 7.90 -4.48
CA LEU A 36 -3.41 6.52 -4.69
C LEU A 36 -1.87 6.42 -4.66
N LEU A 37 -1.18 7.34 -5.34
CA LEU A 37 0.29 7.36 -5.41
C LEU A 37 0.96 8.14 -4.28
N LEU A 38 0.20 8.67 -3.32
CA LEU A 38 0.76 9.45 -2.21
C LEU A 38 1.78 8.66 -1.36
N PRO A 39 1.57 7.36 -1.06
CA PRO A 39 2.55 6.58 -0.29
C PRO A 39 3.92 6.47 -0.98
N ASP A 40 4.01 6.60 -2.30
CA ASP A 40 5.28 6.54 -3.04
C ASP A 40 6.22 7.72 -2.75
N ILE A 41 5.70 8.84 -2.20
CA ILE A 41 6.55 9.94 -1.72
C ILE A 41 7.57 9.44 -0.68
N THR A 42 7.25 8.38 0.06
CA THR A 42 8.18 7.77 1.01
C THR A 42 9.45 7.19 0.36
N MET A 43 9.47 7.02 -0.96
CA MET A 43 10.70 6.68 -1.70
C MET A 43 11.75 7.79 -1.67
N ILE A 44 11.42 9.02 -1.27
CA ILE A 44 12.37 10.14 -1.20
C ILE A 44 13.59 9.84 -0.33
N GLY A 45 13.47 8.95 0.65
CA GLY A 45 14.60 8.50 1.48
C GLY A 45 15.74 7.85 0.67
N TYR A 46 15.45 7.31 -0.52
CA TYR A 46 16.46 6.75 -1.41
C TYR A 46 17.38 7.80 -2.02
N LEU A 47 17.04 9.10 -1.95
CA LEU A 47 17.95 10.19 -2.33
C LEU A 47 19.14 10.31 -1.38
N LEU A 48 19.02 9.82 -0.14
CA LEU A 48 20.09 9.86 0.85
C LEU A 48 20.98 8.61 0.76
N ASN A 49 20.39 7.43 0.92
CA ASN A 49 21.06 6.13 0.71
C ASN A 49 20.03 4.97 0.73
N PRO A 50 20.42 3.74 0.30
CA PRO A 50 19.53 2.59 0.25
C PRO A 50 18.90 2.18 1.58
N LYS A 51 19.64 2.33 2.69
CA LYS A 51 19.16 1.97 4.02
C LYS A 51 18.05 2.90 4.50
N ILE A 52 18.29 4.21 4.43
CA ILE A 52 17.29 5.23 4.78
C ILE A 52 16.08 5.08 3.85
N GLY A 53 16.32 4.93 2.55
CA GLY A 53 15.24 4.68 1.58
C GLY A 53 14.37 3.49 1.92
N ALA A 54 14.97 2.35 2.26
CA ALA A 54 14.21 1.15 2.63
C ALA A 54 13.36 1.37 3.89
N VAL A 55 13.88 2.08 4.90
CA VAL A 55 13.13 2.40 6.13
C VAL A 55 11.90 3.27 5.81
N PHE A 56 12.09 4.40 5.13
CA PHE A 56 10.97 5.29 4.80
C PHE A 56 9.96 4.61 3.89
N TYR A 57 10.41 3.92 2.83
CA TYR A 57 9.52 3.16 1.94
C TYR A 57 8.70 2.13 2.71
N ASN A 58 9.33 1.36 3.59
CA ASN A 58 8.63 0.32 4.36
C ASN A 58 7.61 0.91 5.33
N ILE A 59 7.85 2.09 5.90
CA ILE A 59 6.85 2.80 6.72
C ILE A 59 5.64 3.14 5.84
N GLY A 60 5.86 3.68 4.64
CA GLY A 60 4.79 4.02 3.69
C GLY A 60 4.05 2.82 3.11
N HIS A 61 4.68 1.65 3.04
CA HIS A 61 4.14 0.46 2.37
C HIS A 61 3.82 -0.69 3.33
N SER A 62 3.83 -0.41 4.64
CA SER A 62 3.41 -1.32 5.69
C SER A 62 1.91 -1.20 5.94
N PHE A 63 1.25 -2.31 6.22
CA PHE A 63 -0.16 -2.32 6.61
C PHE A 63 -0.43 -1.70 7.99
N VAL A 64 0.62 -1.45 8.80
CA VAL A 64 0.47 -0.92 10.16
C VAL A 64 -0.26 0.42 10.18
N LEU A 65 0.16 1.37 9.35
CA LEU A 65 -0.44 2.71 9.33
C LEU A 65 -1.90 2.70 8.84
N PRO A 66 -2.25 2.10 7.69
CA PRO A 66 -3.66 2.02 7.29
C PRO A 66 -4.51 1.21 8.28
N ALA A 67 -3.99 0.15 8.91
CA ALA A 67 -4.72 -0.58 9.95
C ALA A 67 -5.00 0.29 11.18
N LEU A 68 -4.04 1.11 11.62
CA LEU A 68 -4.27 2.08 12.70
C LEU A 68 -5.32 3.12 12.32
N LEU A 69 -5.33 3.59 11.06
CA LEU A 69 -6.37 4.51 10.57
C LEU A 69 -7.77 3.88 10.60
N LEU A 70 -7.91 2.59 10.29
CA LEU A 70 -9.19 1.88 10.44
C LEU A 70 -9.66 1.81 11.90
N VAL A 71 -8.73 1.61 12.84
CA VAL A 71 -9.08 1.62 14.29
C VAL A 71 -9.50 3.02 14.72
N ILE A 72 -8.78 4.06 14.29
CA ILE A 72 -9.10 5.46 14.60
C ILE A 72 -10.45 5.85 13.99
N ASP A 73 -10.72 5.46 12.75
CA ASP A 73 -12.03 5.62 12.11
C ASP A 73 -13.14 5.02 12.96
N PHE A 74 -12.99 3.76 13.38
CA PHE A 74 -13.98 3.07 14.20
C PHE A 74 -14.25 3.79 15.53
N MET A 75 -13.21 4.34 16.17
CA MET A 75 -13.35 5.08 17.43
C MET A 75 -13.97 6.46 17.25
N MET A 76 -13.69 7.14 16.13
CA MET A 76 -14.09 8.52 15.89
C MET A 76 -15.34 8.65 15.01
N SER A 77 -15.81 7.56 14.40
CA SER A 77 -16.90 7.53 13.41
C SER A 77 -16.69 8.55 12.27
N SER A 78 -15.47 8.65 11.75
CA SER A 78 -15.06 9.71 10.83
C SER A 78 -14.69 9.16 9.45
N SER A 79 -15.60 9.32 8.49
CA SER A 79 -15.47 8.82 7.11
C SER A 79 -14.16 9.20 6.40
N ILE A 80 -13.48 10.27 6.83
CA ILE A 80 -12.18 10.68 6.30
C ILE A 80 -11.09 9.64 6.60
N PHE A 81 -11.03 9.10 7.82
CA PHE A 81 -10.00 8.12 8.17
C PHE A 81 -10.22 6.79 7.43
N LEU A 82 -11.48 6.36 7.29
CA LEU A 82 -11.83 5.22 6.46
C LEU A 82 -11.42 5.44 5.00
N MET A 83 -11.77 6.59 4.42
CA MET A 83 -11.41 6.93 3.04
C MET A 83 -9.89 6.88 2.82
N VAL A 84 -9.11 7.50 3.70
CA VAL A 84 -7.64 7.49 3.61
C VAL A 84 -7.08 6.08 3.78
N ALA A 85 -7.59 5.31 4.74
CA ALA A 85 -7.15 3.94 4.97
C ALA A 85 -7.41 3.05 3.74
N LEU A 86 -8.57 3.15 3.11
CA LEU A 86 -8.91 2.37 1.91
C LEU A 86 -8.04 2.75 0.70
N ILE A 87 -7.78 4.04 0.47
CA ILE A 87 -6.87 4.48 -0.62
C ILE A 87 -5.47 3.91 -0.39
N TRP A 88 -4.99 4.00 0.84
CA TRP A 88 -3.65 3.53 1.21
C TRP A 88 -3.53 2.00 1.08
N LEU A 89 -4.54 1.25 1.55
CA LEU A 89 -4.60 -0.20 1.35
C LEU A 89 -4.64 -0.57 -0.13
N ALA A 90 -5.43 0.15 -0.94
CA ALA A 90 -5.50 -0.06 -2.38
C ALA A 90 -4.12 0.12 -3.04
N HIS A 91 -3.36 1.16 -2.67
CA HIS A 91 -1.98 1.34 -3.13
C HIS A 91 -1.10 0.15 -2.79
N ILE A 92 -1.08 -0.27 -1.51
CA ILE A 92 -0.24 -1.40 -1.08
C ILE A 92 -0.66 -2.70 -1.81
N PHE A 93 -1.95 -2.98 -1.94
CA PHE A 93 -2.42 -4.18 -2.64
C PHE A 93 -2.09 -4.15 -4.13
N LEU A 94 -2.18 -3.00 -4.79
CA LEU A 94 -1.74 -2.82 -6.17
C LEU A 94 -0.25 -3.15 -6.31
N ASP A 95 0.59 -2.60 -5.44
CA ASP A 95 2.02 -2.87 -5.40
C ASP A 95 2.31 -4.36 -5.27
N ARG A 96 1.66 -5.01 -4.31
CA ARG A 96 1.88 -6.44 -4.00
C ARG A 96 1.34 -7.35 -5.10
N ALA A 97 0.25 -6.96 -5.77
CA ALA A 97 -0.27 -7.64 -6.95
C ALA A 97 0.72 -7.59 -8.14
N LEU A 98 1.43 -6.47 -8.30
CA LEU A 98 2.49 -6.28 -9.31
C LEU A 98 3.83 -6.91 -8.90
N GLY A 99 3.94 -7.42 -7.68
CA GLY A 99 5.13 -8.08 -7.16
C GLY A 99 6.14 -7.13 -6.51
N TYR A 100 5.76 -5.87 -6.26
CA TYR A 100 6.50 -5.00 -5.35
C TYR A 100 6.26 -5.41 -3.90
N GLY A 101 7.31 -5.39 -3.09
CA GLY A 101 7.30 -5.79 -1.69
C GLY A 101 7.97 -4.74 -0.80
N LEU A 102 7.81 -4.87 0.52
CA LEU A 102 8.72 -4.27 1.50
C LEU A 102 10.16 -4.60 1.14
N LYS A 103 11.02 -3.60 1.27
CA LYS A 103 12.39 -3.54 0.78
C LYS A 103 13.36 -3.95 1.88
N TYR A 104 14.37 -4.74 1.51
CA TYR A 104 15.52 -4.95 2.39
C TYR A 104 16.50 -3.78 2.29
N GLU A 105 17.29 -3.54 3.34
CA GLU A 105 18.26 -2.43 3.39
C GLU A 105 19.40 -2.59 2.38
N GLU A 106 19.67 -3.82 1.91
CA GLU A 106 20.82 -4.11 1.04
C GLU A 106 20.64 -3.62 -0.41
N ALA A 107 19.41 -3.61 -0.93
CA ALA A 107 19.14 -3.19 -2.31
C ALA A 107 17.66 -2.86 -2.54
N PHE A 108 17.38 -1.82 -3.32
CA PHE A 108 16.01 -1.43 -3.73
C PHE A 108 15.26 -2.57 -4.42
N GLN A 109 15.97 -3.43 -5.15
CA GLN A 109 15.37 -4.51 -5.91
C GLN A 109 15.03 -5.75 -5.10
N LYS A 110 15.51 -5.84 -3.86
CA LYS A 110 15.29 -7.01 -3.02
C LYS A 110 14.09 -6.76 -2.10
N THR A 111 13.06 -7.56 -2.26
CA THR A 111 11.83 -7.47 -1.47
C THR A 111 11.49 -8.81 -0.83
N HIS A 112 10.61 -8.78 0.18
CA HIS A 112 10.10 -10.00 0.81
C HIS A 112 9.30 -10.91 -0.14
N LEU A 113 8.77 -10.38 -1.26
CA LEU A 113 8.04 -11.18 -2.25
C LEU A 113 8.96 -11.76 -3.33
N GLN A 114 9.94 -10.97 -3.75
CA GLN A 114 10.87 -11.34 -4.81
C GLN A 114 12.08 -10.41 -4.89
N GLN A 115 13.10 -10.87 -5.61
CA GLN A 115 14.15 -10.02 -6.16
C GLN A 115 13.74 -9.59 -7.58
N ILE A 116 13.75 -8.28 -7.82
CA ILE A 116 13.42 -7.64 -9.09
C ILE A 116 14.74 -7.42 -9.84
N THR A 117 15.13 -8.34 -10.72
CA THR A 117 16.35 -8.20 -11.55
C THR A 117 16.15 -7.23 -12.69
#